data_AF-A0A1H0DMQ1-F1
#
_entry.id   AF-A0A1H0DMQ1-F1
#
_cell.length_a   1.000
_cell.length_b   1.000
_cell.length_c   1.000
_cell.angle_alpha   90.00
_cell.angle_beta   90.00
_cell.angle_gamma   90.00
#
_symmetry.space_group_name_H-M   'P 1'
#
loop_
_entity.id
_entity.type
_entity.pdbx_description
1 polymer ?
#
loop_
_entity_poly.entity_id
_entity_poly.type
_entity_poly.pdbx_seq_one_letter_code
_entity_poly.pdbx_strand_id
1 'polypeptide(L)' 'MQIFDVRSSDPTLQKLTLKEIEHTLGKPADTKLNGNDTIYIYMANEAFQLKFIIPKSTGKVDHISVFSPKDSVNSMAE' A
#
# COMPACT_ATOMS: atom_id res chain seq x y z
N MET A 1 -1.98 -11.87 -13.47
CA MET A 1 -1.76 -11.39 -12.09
C MET A 1 -2.15 -9.93 -12.03
N GLN A 2 -3.36 -9.59 -11.57
CA GLN A 2 -3.76 -8.17 -11.47
C GLN A 2 -3.38 -7.62 -10.09
N ILE A 3 -2.09 -7.34 -9.94
CA ILE A 3 -1.64 -6.40 -8.91
C ILE A 3 -1.93 -5.03 -9.50
N PHE A 4 -2.95 -4.35 -8.97
CA PHE A 4 -3.16 -2.95 -9.26
C PHE A 4 -2.13 -2.18 -8.44
N ASP A 5 -0.92 -2.09 -8.99
CA ASP A 5 0.07 -1.15 -8.51
C ASP A 5 -0.40 0.22 -8.98
N VAL A 6 -1.20 0.85 -8.14
CA VAL A 6 -1.62 2.22 -8.32
C VAL A 6 -0.37 3.06 -8.01
N ARG A 7 0.52 3.14 -9.00
CA ARG A 7 1.58 4.14 -9.07
C ARG A 7 0.93 5.47 -9.32
N SER A 8 0.19 5.93 -8.33
CA SER A 8 -0.15 7.33 -8.28
C SER A 8 1.13 8.05 -7.92
N SER A 9 1.98 8.27 -8.92
CA SER A 9 2.94 9.38 -8.97
C SER A 9 2.22 10.73 -9.02
N ASP A 10 0.96 10.76 -8.57
CA ASP A 10 0.21 11.98 -8.39
C ASP A 10 0.87 12.71 -7.22
N PRO A 11 1.33 13.96 -7.42
CA PRO A 11 2.04 14.73 -6.40
C PRO A 11 1.19 14.98 -5.15
N THR A 12 -0.11 14.68 -5.19
CA THR A 12 -0.97 14.67 -4.00
C THR A 12 -0.71 13.49 -3.08
N LEU A 13 -0.35 12.30 -3.57
CA LEU A 13 -0.04 11.16 -2.69
C LEU A 13 1.29 11.28 -1.98
N GLN A 14 2.27 11.92 -2.61
CA GLN A 14 3.54 12.25 -1.95
C GLN A 14 3.40 13.30 -0.84
N LYS A 15 2.20 13.88 -0.65
CA LYS A 15 1.87 14.73 0.51
C LYS A 15 1.23 13.95 1.64
N LEU A 16 0.65 12.78 1.36
CA LEU A 16 0.05 11.94 2.38
C LEU A 16 1.13 11.46 3.34
N THR A 17 0.87 11.70 4.61
CA THR A 17 1.68 11.18 5.70
C THR A 17 0.97 10.02 6.36
N LEU A 18 1.72 9.18 7.08
CA LEU A 18 1.13 8.11 7.88
C LEU A 18 -0.03 8.61 8.74
N LYS A 19 0.11 9.81 9.34
CA LYS A 19 -0.93 10.41 10.18
C LYS A 19 -2.25 10.64 9.46
N GLU A 20 -2.22 11.12 8.21
CA GLU A 20 -3.45 11.37 7.45
C GLU A 20 -4.12 10.08 7.02
N ILE A 21 -3.32 9.07 6.66
CA ILE A 21 -3.80 7.73 6.38
C ILE A 21 -4.44 7.16 7.64
N GLU A 22 -3.77 7.26 8.79
CA GLU A 22 -4.28 6.76 10.06
C GLU A 22 -5.55 7.48 10.51
N HIS A 23 -5.66 8.78 10.20
CA HIS A 23 -6.86 9.56 10.50
C HIS A 23 -8.06 9.15 9.64
N THR A 24 -7.82 8.78 8.38
CA THR A 24 -8.88 8.46 7.41
C THR A 24 -9.29 6.99 7.44
N LEU A 25 -8.31 6.09 7.52
CA LEU A 25 -8.49 4.64 7.45
C LEU A 25 -8.37 3.95 8.82
N GLY A 26 -7.95 4.66 9.87
CA GLY A 26 -7.65 4.06 11.17
C GLY A 26 -6.23 3.49 11.23
N LYS A 27 -5.93 2.64 12.20
CA LYS A 27 -4.58 2.05 12.32
C LYS A 27 -4.35 0.99 11.22
N PRO A 28 -3.10 0.82 10.76
CA PRO A 28 -2.74 -0.27 9.86
C PRO A 28 -3.09 -1.61 10.52
N ALA A 29 -3.61 -2.54 9.72
CA ALA A 29 -3.85 -3.91 10.18
C ALA A 29 -2.52 -4.63 10.46
N ASP A 30 -1.49 -4.34 9.66
CA ASP A 30 -0.16 -4.90 9.84
C ASP A 30 0.90 -3.92 9.32
N THR A 31 2.14 -4.03 9.81
CA THR A 31 3.25 -3.19 9.35
C THR A 31 4.48 -4.05 9.12
N LYS A 32 5.03 -3.98 7.91
CA LYS A 32 6.24 -4.71 7.53
C LYS A 32 7.38 -3.74 7.24
N LEU A 33 8.58 -4.06 7.72
CA LEU A 33 9.80 -3.35 7.34
C LEU A 33 10.46 -4.08 6.18
N ASN A 34 10.76 -3.35 5.11
CA ASN A 34 11.45 -3.85 3.93
C ASN A 34 12.69 -2.98 3.67
N GLY A 35 13.80 -3.35 4.31
CA GLY A 35 15.01 -2.53 4.28
C GLY A 35 14.80 -1.18 4.97
N ASN A 36 14.90 -0.09 4.21
CA ASN A 36 14.67 1.27 4.70
C ASN A 36 13.22 1.74 4.57
N ASP A 37 12.35 0.94 3.96
CA ASP A 37 10.96 1.28 3.73
C ASP A 37 10.06 0.57 4.74
N THR A 38 9.03 1.27 5.18
CA THR A 38 7.98 0.70 6.04
C THR A 38 6.71 0.57 5.22
N ILE A 39 6.21 -0.65 5.14
CA ILE A 39 5.02 -1.04 4.41
C ILE A 39 3.88 -1.16 5.41
N TYR A 40 2.91 -0.26 5.33
CA TYR A 40 1.71 -0.26 6.15
C TYR A 40 0.58 -0.96 5.40
N ILE A 41 0.08 -2.05 5.96
CA ILE A 41 -0.92 -2.92 5.34
C ILE A 41 -2.27 -2.60 5.97
N TYR A 42 -3.23 -2.19 5.15
CA TYR A 42 -4.61 -1.93 5.51
C TYR A 42 -5.51 -2.91 4.75
N MET A 43 -6.52 -3.46 5.42
CA MET A 43 -7.55 -4.22 4.73
C MET A 43 -8.64 -3.25 4.27
N ALA A 44 -8.74 -3.01 2.97
CA ALA A 44 -9.84 -2.23 2.42
C ALA A 44 -11.15 -3.02 2.48
N ASN A 45 -11.08 -4.33 2.27
CA ASN A 45 -12.17 -5.29 2.45
C ASN A 45 -11.59 -6.72 2.54
N GLU A 46 -12.44 -7.75 2.60
CA GLU A 46 -12.03 -9.16 2.67
C GLU A 46 -11.32 -9.68 1.40
N ALA A 47 -11.28 -8.88 0.34
CA ALA A 47 -10.76 -9.25 -0.97
C ALA A 47 -9.56 -8.41 -1.43
N PHE A 48 -9.27 -7.29 -0.77
CA PHE A 48 -8.30 -6.26 -1.17
C PHE A 48 -7.54 -5.73 0.06
N GLN A 49 -6.22 -5.68 -0.08
CA GLN A 49 -5.27 -5.13 0.88
C GLN A 49 -4.56 -3.94 0.26
N LEU A 50 -4.59 -2.80 0.94
CA LEU A 50 -3.83 -1.60 0.57
C LEU A 50 -2.49 -1.62 1.30
N LYS A 51 -1.40 -1.49 0.57
CA LYS A 51 -0.04 -1.41 1.13
C LYS A 51 0.50 -0.03 0.84
N PHE A 52 0.79 0.74 1.87
CA PHE A 52 1.41 2.06 1.76
C PHE A 52 2.89 1.92 2.05
N ILE A 53 3.74 2.27 1.09
CA ILE A 53 5.18 2.18 1.23
C ILE A 53 5.69 3.57 1.61
N ILE A 54 6.27 3.69 2.80
CA ILE A 54 6.79 4.94 3.35
C ILE A 54 8.29 4.74 3.63
N PRO A 55 9.18 5.38 2.85
CA PRO A 55 10.60 5.37 3.13
C PRO A 55 10.89 6.09 4.43
N LYS A 56 11.78 5.53 5.26
CA LYS A 56 12.30 6.25 6.44
C LYS A 56 13.01 7.55 6.07
N SER A 57 13.54 7.63 4.86
CA SER A 57 14.31 8.79 4.40
C SER A 57 13.43 10.03 4.19
N THR A 58 12.22 9.85 3.65
CA THR A 58 11.29 10.95 3.36
C THR A 58 10.19 11.09 4.41
N GLY A 59 9.79 9.99 5.06
CA GLY A 59 8.66 9.94 5.99
C GLY A 59 7.30 10.17 5.33
N LYS A 60 7.24 10.12 3.98
CA LYS A 60 6.03 10.33 3.17
C LYS A 60 5.75 9.10 2.32
N VAL A 61 4.51 8.94 1.86
CA VAL A 61 4.16 7.85 0.95
C VAL A 61 4.95 7.99 -0.35
N ASP A 62 5.71 6.96 -0.70
CA ASP A 62 6.41 6.87 -1.99
C ASP A 62 5.46 6.32 -3.06
N HIS A 63 4.81 5.19 -2.75
CA HIS A 63 3.77 4.58 -3.59
C HIS A 63 2.79 3.73 -2.75
N ILE A 64 1.64 3.41 -3.35
CA ILE A 64 0.63 2.54 -2.77
C ILE A 64 0.42 1.34 -3.69
N SER A 65 0.51 0.13 -3.14
CA SER A 65 0.18 -1.09 -3.87
C SER A 65 -1.14 -1.66 -3.37
N VAL A 66 -2.08 -1.90 -4.28
CA VAL A 66 -3.35 -2.58 -3.98
C VAL A 66 -3.20 -4.05 -4.35
N PHE A 67 -3.37 -4.93 -3.37
CA PHE A 67 -3.21 -6.37 -3.53
C PHE A 67 -4.52 -7.10 -3.26
N SER A 68 -4.97 -7.92 -4.22
CA SER A 68 -6.26 -8.62 -4.13
C SER A 68 -6.07 -10.13 -4.14
N PRO A 69 -6.04 -10.81 -2.98
CA PRO A 69 -5.86 -12.26 -2.93
C PRO A 69 -6.94 -13.04 -3.70
N LYS A 70 -8.17 -12.52 -3.77
CA LYS A 70 -9.30 -13.15 -4.48
C LYS A 70 -9.16 -13.10 -6.01
N ASP A 71 -8.43 -12.12 -6.54
CA ASP A 71 -8.09 -11.98 -7.97
C ASP A 71 -6.67 -12.49 -8.29
N SER A 72 -5.97 -13.07 -7.30
CA SER A 72 -4.76 -13.85 -7.52
C SER A 72 -5.00 -15.17 -8.27
N VAL A 73 -6.22 -15.38 -8.81
CA VAL A 73 -6.46 -16.31 -9.91
C VAL A 73 -6.08 -15.62 -11.22
N ASN A 74 -4.79 -15.53 -11.54
CA ASN A 74 -4.37 -15.31 -12.93
C ASN A 74 -2.91 -15.71 -13.20
N SER A 75 -2.76 -16.93 -13.73
CA SER A 75 -1.95 -17.24 -14.92
C SER A 75 -0.46 -16.87 -14.87
N MET A 76 0.30 -17.54 -13.99
CA MET A 76 1.73 -17.86 -14.23
C MET A 76 1.85 -19.22 -14.95
N ALA A 77 0.96 -19.48 -15.90
CA ALA A 77 1.03 -20.66 -16.75
C ALA A 77 0.72 -20.20 -18.17
N GLU A 78 1.73 -19.65 -18.82
CA GLU A 78 2.05 -19.96 -20.22
C GLU A 78 3.58 -20.10 -20.33
#